data_AF-A0A510K487-F1
#
_entry.id   AF-A0A510K487-F1
#
_cell.length_a   1.000
_cell.length_b   1.000
_cell.length_c   1.000
_cell.angle_alpha   90.00
_cell.angle_beta   90.00
_cell.angle_gamma   90.00
#
_symmetry.space_group_name_H-M   'P 1'
#
loop_
_entity.id
_entity.type
_entity.pdbx_description
1 polymer ?
#
loop_
_entity_poly.entity_id
_entity_poly.type
_entity_poly.pdbx_seq_one_letter_code
_entity_poly.pdbx_strand_id
1 'polypeptide(L)'
;MNNLFNPKILAKKAEEEIDLSKHNFSERRKALNKWIKNLENGILDKSKEEEFQGEFLYDIFTTVLRTVNKSDGKNEWNLERETKTKLDGQKADGVLGFFDADGKKDVRAVIELKGAKVSLDVRQAIQERL
;
A
#
# COMPACT_ATOMS: atom_id res chain seq x y z
N MET A 1 2.81 4.41 -27.36
CA MET A 1 2.51 3.93 -25.99
C MET A 1 1.03 4.13 -25.75
N ASN A 2 0.26 3.05 -25.53
CA ASN A 2 -1.11 3.19 -25.05
C ASN A 2 -1.04 3.44 -23.55
N ASN A 3 -1.46 4.62 -23.12
CA ASN A 3 -1.56 4.92 -21.69
C ASN A 3 -2.67 4.04 -21.10
N LEU A 4 -2.34 3.32 -20.02
CA LEU A 4 -3.28 2.47 -19.28
C LEU A 4 -4.50 3.26 -18.76
N PHE A 5 -4.33 4.58 -18.62
CA PHE A 5 -5.34 5.50 -18.15
C PHE A 5 -5.55 6.64 -19.15
N ASN A 6 -6.78 7.14 -19.24
CA ASN A 6 -7.09 8.33 -20.02
C ASN A 6 -6.41 9.57 -19.37
N PRO A 7 -5.49 10.25 -20.08
CA PRO A 7 -4.73 11.37 -19.50
C PRO A 7 -5.59 12.53 -19.00
N LYS A 8 -6.72 12.81 -19.67
CA LYS A 8 -7.65 13.88 -19.27
C LYS A 8 -8.35 13.54 -17.96
N ILE A 9 -8.73 12.27 -17.79
CA ILE A 9 -9.36 11.80 -16.55
C ILE A 9 -8.34 11.83 -15.42
N LEU A 10 -7.10 11.40 -15.68
CA LEU A 10 -6.00 11.45 -14.70
C LEU A 10 -5.72 12.88 -14.22
N ALA A 11 -5.58 13.83 -15.15
CA ALA A 11 -5.31 15.23 -14.81
C ALA A 11 -6.44 15.81 -13.95
N LYS A 12 -7.69 15.61 -14.35
CA LYS A 12 -8.86 16.04 -13.57
C LYS A 12 -8.87 15.41 -12.17
N LYS A 13 -8.61 14.11 -12.06
CA LYS A 13 -8.57 13.40 -10.77
C LYS A 13 -7.43 13.86 -9.88
N ALA A 14 -6.27 14.16 -10.46
CA ALA A 14 -5.14 14.71 -9.72
C ALA A 14 -5.48 16.09 -9.14
N GLU A 15 -6.14 16.96 -9.90
CA GLU A 15 -6.60 18.26 -9.40
C GLU A 15 -7.64 18.11 -8.28
N GLU A 16 -8.61 17.20 -8.41
CA GLU A 16 -9.60 16.89 -7.36
C GLU A 16 -8.94 16.35 -6.07
N GLU A 17 -7.86 15.57 -6.21
CA GLU A 17 -7.12 14.99 -5.08
C GLU A 17 -6.17 15.98 -4.39
N ILE A 18 -5.71 17.04 -5.07
CA ILE A 18 -4.82 18.09 -4.55
C ILE A 18 -5.66 19.29 -4.08
N ASP A 19 -6.72 19.03 -3.31
CA ASP A 19 -7.39 20.08 -2.54
C ASP A 19 -6.71 20.18 -1.17
N LEU A 20 -5.92 21.24 -0.93
CA LEU A 20 -5.20 21.45 0.34
C LEU A 20 -6.14 21.61 1.54
N SER A 21 -7.39 22.03 1.30
CA SER A 21 -8.43 22.22 2.32
C SER A 21 -9.23 20.95 2.60
N LYS A 22 -9.14 19.95 1.72
CA LYS A 22 -9.83 18.67 1.85
C LYS A 22 -8.82 17.52 1.93
N HIS A 23 -9.32 16.32 2.22
CA HIS A 23 -8.55 15.07 2.15
C HIS A 23 -7.22 15.04 2.95
N ASN A 24 -7.09 15.89 3.97
CA ASN A 24 -5.95 15.94 4.89
C ASN A 24 -4.58 15.92 4.20
N PHE A 25 -4.42 16.69 3.10
CA PHE A 25 -3.20 16.69 2.31
C PHE A 25 -1.93 16.93 3.13
N SER A 26 -1.99 17.83 4.12
CA SER A 26 -0.86 18.10 5.03
C SER A 26 -0.42 16.85 5.80
N GLU A 27 -1.36 16.11 6.39
CA GLU A 27 -1.05 14.89 7.15
C GLU A 27 -0.54 13.77 6.23
N ARG A 28 -1.12 13.63 5.03
CA ARG A 28 -0.63 12.71 3.99
C ARG A 28 0.81 13.02 3.62
N ARG A 29 1.12 14.31 3.42
CA ARG A 29 2.47 14.74 3.08
C ARG A 29 3.45 14.56 4.25
N LYS A 30 3.00 14.73 5.49
CA LYS A 30 3.82 14.43 6.69
C LYS A 30 4.18 12.95 6.75
N ALA A 31 3.22 12.06 6.58
CA ALA A 31 3.47 10.61 6.54
C ALA A 31 4.46 10.25 5.43
N LEU A 32 4.27 10.78 4.22
CA LEU A 32 5.20 10.55 3.11
C LEU A 32 6.61 11.10 3.39
N ASN A 33 6.71 12.32 3.92
CA ASN A 33 7.99 12.96 4.23
C ASN A 33 8.77 12.19 5.32
N LYS A 34 8.09 11.54 6.27
CA LYS A 34 8.73 10.64 7.24
C LYS A 34 9.48 9.51 6.53
N TRP A 35 8.82 8.82 5.59
CA TRP A 35 9.45 7.73 4.83
C TRP A 35 10.59 8.20 3.93
N ILE A 36 10.44 9.37 3.29
CA ILE A 36 11.51 9.99 2.50
C ILE A 36 12.73 10.27 3.38
N LYS A 37 12.56 10.88 4.56
CA LYS A 37 13.66 11.13 5.49
C LYS A 37 14.32 9.85 5.99
N ASN A 38 13.53 8.81 6.29
CA ASN A 38 14.07 7.53 6.73
C ASN A 38 14.91 6.87 5.63
N LEU A 39 14.50 7.01 4.37
CA LEU A 39 15.28 6.57 3.21
C LEU A 39 16.58 7.37 3.07
N GLU A 40 16.50 8.70 3.07
CA GLU A 40 17.65 9.60 2.90
C GLU A 40 18.70 9.42 4.02
N ASN A 41 18.26 9.16 5.24
CA ASN A 41 19.14 8.92 6.39
C ASN A 41 19.69 7.48 6.45
N GLY A 42 19.34 6.61 5.49
CA GLY A 42 19.76 5.21 5.45
C GLY A 42 19.22 4.36 6.60
N ILE A 43 18.11 4.77 7.24
CA ILE A 43 17.46 4.00 8.30
C ILE A 43 16.87 2.73 7.71
N LEU A 44 16.18 2.85 6.57
CA LEU A 44 15.54 1.72 5.90
C LEU A 44 16.54 0.68 5.37
N ASP A 45 17.81 1.07 5.19
CA ASP A 45 18.87 0.17 4.73
C ASP A 45 19.41 -0.74 5.83
N LYS A 46 19.23 -0.34 7.10
CA LYS A 46 19.84 -0.98 8.27
C LYS A 46 18.84 -1.83 9.07
N SER A 47 17.56 -1.76 8.73
CA SER A 47 16.49 -2.48 9.40
C SER A 47 16.00 -3.65 8.57
N LYS A 48 15.48 -4.68 9.23
CA LYS A 48 14.79 -5.76 8.53
C LYS A 48 13.45 -5.26 8.00
N GLU A 49 13.05 -5.76 6.84
CA GLU A 49 11.79 -5.39 6.17
C GLU A 49 10.56 -5.58 7.06
N GLU A 50 10.53 -6.67 7.83
CA GLU A 50 9.45 -7.02 8.75
C GLU A 50 9.27 -6.00 9.89
N GLU A 51 10.32 -5.26 10.29
CA GLU A 51 10.25 -4.25 11.36
C GLU A 51 9.33 -3.08 10.98
N PHE A 52 9.33 -2.71 9.70
CA PHE A 52 8.59 -1.56 9.19
C PHE A 52 7.36 -1.93 8.37
N GLN A 53 7.17 -3.21 8.04
CA GLN A 53 6.08 -3.68 7.18
C GLN A 53 4.70 -3.18 7.63
N GLY A 54 4.34 -3.40 8.90
CA GLY A 54 3.02 -3.02 9.41
C GLY A 54 2.78 -1.51 9.38
N GLU A 55 3.81 -0.74 9.74
CA GLU A 55 3.79 0.73 9.77
C GLU A 55 3.74 1.31 8.35
N PHE A 56 4.54 0.77 7.43
CA PHE A 56 4.58 1.16 6.03
C PHE A 56 3.23 0.91 5.35
N LEU A 57 2.65 -0.28 5.55
CA LEU A 57 1.32 -0.60 5.00
C LEU A 57 0.27 0.39 5.49
N TYR A 58 0.30 0.74 6.77
CA TYR A 58 -0.66 1.69 7.33
C TYR A 58 -0.42 3.12 6.79
N ASP A 59 0.80 3.64 6.91
CA ASP A 59 1.11 5.01 6.49
C ASP A 59 0.87 5.22 4.99
N ILE A 60 1.31 4.28 4.14
CA ILE A 60 1.21 4.45 2.69
C ILE A 60 -0.19 4.13 2.20
N PHE A 61 -0.75 2.97 2.53
CA PHE A 61 -2.04 2.58 1.94
C PHE A 61 -3.21 3.24 2.68
N THR A 62 -3.21 3.23 4.02
CA THR A 62 -4.30 3.86 4.79
C THR A 62 -4.16 5.38 4.85
N THR A 63 -3.01 5.92 5.25
CA THR A 63 -2.88 7.39 5.42
C THR A 63 -2.74 8.11 4.08
N VAL A 64 -1.76 7.75 3.25
CA VAL A 64 -1.45 8.48 2.01
C VAL A 64 -2.47 8.16 0.90
N LEU A 65 -2.78 6.88 0.66
CA LEU A 65 -3.69 6.41 -0.39
C LEU A 65 -5.14 6.25 0.07
N ARG A 66 -5.42 6.42 1.37
CA ARG A 66 -6.79 6.49 1.93
C ARG A 66 -7.60 5.20 1.76
N THR A 67 -6.94 4.05 1.66
CA THR A 67 -7.65 2.76 1.72
C THR A 67 -8.23 2.58 3.11
N VAL A 68 -9.47 2.10 3.21
CA VAL A 68 -10.04 1.76 4.51
C VAL A 68 -9.44 0.45 4.99
N ASN A 69 -8.95 0.43 6.24
CA ASN A 69 -8.45 -0.80 6.87
C ASN A 69 -9.60 -1.53 7.56
N LYS A 70 -9.52 -2.86 7.61
CA LYS A 70 -10.46 -3.67 8.41
C LYS A 70 -10.52 -3.24 9.87
N SER A 71 -9.39 -2.82 10.43
CA SER A 71 -9.30 -2.35 11.82
C SER A 71 -10.01 -1.02 12.08
N ASP A 72 -10.44 -0.29 11.05
CA ASP A 72 -11.11 1.00 11.20
C ASP A 72 -12.59 0.85 11.61
N GLY A 73 -13.07 -0.40 11.77
CA GLY A 73 -14.42 -0.70 12.27
C GLY A 73 -15.56 -0.35 11.32
N LYS A 74 -15.27 -0.17 10.03
CA LYS A 74 -16.28 0.10 9.00
C LYS A 74 -16.86 -1.20 8.45
N ASN A 75 -18.11 -1.12 7.97
CA ASN A 75 -18.78 -2.26 7.31
C ASN A 75 -18.11 -2.67 6.00
N GLU A 76 -17.44 -1.73 5.33
CA GLU A 76 -16.69 -1.96 4.09
C GLU A 76 -15.24 -1.52 4.27
N TRP A 77 -14.30 -2.28 3.74
CA TRP A 77 -12.88 -1.95 3.75
C TRP A 77 -12.17 -2.37 2.46
N ASN A 78 -10.94 -1.89 2.28
CA ASN A 78 -10.17 -2.08 1.06
C ASN A 78 -8.81 -2.73 1.27
N LEU A 79 -8.31 -2.77 2.51
CA LEU A 79 -7.01 -3.33 2.86
C LEU A 79 -7.15 -4.41 3.94
N GLU A 80 -6.67 -5.61 3.65
CA GLU A 80 -6.40 -6.67 4.65
C GLU A 80 -4.88 -6.95 4.70
N ARG A 81 -4.33 -7.13 5.91
CA ARG A 81 -2.94 -7.56 6.14
C ARG A 81 -2.85 -9.08 6.30
N GLU A 82 -1.68 -9.65 6.06
CA GLU A 82 -1.34 -11.06 6.39
C GLU A 82 -2.36 -12.11 5.90
N THR A 83 -2.92 -11.91 4.71
CA THR A 83 -3.90 -12.84 4.16
C THR A 83 -3.19 -14.01 3.48
N LYS A 84 -3.50 -15.25 3.91
CA LYS A 84 -3.08 -16.46 3.19
C LYS A 84 -3.68 -16.44 1.79
N THR A 85 -2.83 -16.53 0.77
CA THR A 85 -3.30 -16.64 -0.62
C THR A 85 -3.86 -18.04 -0.87
N LYS A 86 -4.92 -18.14 -1.67
CA LYS A 86 -5.60 -19.43 -1.97
C LYS A 86 -4.79 -20.36 -2.88
N LEU A 87 -3.78 -19.83 -3.57
CA LEU A 87 -3.05 -20.58 -4.61
C LEU A 87 -1.92 -21.41 -4.01
N ASP A 88 -1.04 -20.82 -3.19
CA ASP A 88 0.20 -21.50 -2.77
C ASP A 88 0.41 -21.54 -1.24
N GLY A 89 -0.57 -21.10 -0.45
CA GLY A 89 -0.46 -21.08 1.02
C GLY A 89 0.51 -20.03 1.58
N GLN A 90 1.27 -19.34 0.72
CA GLN A 90 2.08 -18.19 1.07
C GLN A 90 1.18 -17.02 1.52
N LYS A 91 1.60 -16.37 2.61
CA LYS A 91 0.98 -15.16 3.12
C LYS A 91 1.54 -13.97 2.36
N ALA A 92 0.65 -13.19 1.75
CA ALA A 92 1.02 -11.87 1.25
C ALA A 92 1.14 -10.87 2.40
N ASP A 93 1.98 -9.86 2.24
CA ASP A 93 2.12 -8.78 3.20
C ASP A 93 0.81 -7.99 3.36
N GLY A 94 0.10 -7.78 2.25
CA GLY A 94 -1.25 -7.24 2.24
C GLY A 94 -2.01 -7.55 0.96
N VAL A 95 -3.32 -7.28 0.96
CA VAL A 95 -4.19 -7.38 -0.21
C VAL A 95 -5.10 -6.18 -0.31
N LEU A 96 -5.35 -5.74 -1.55
CA LEU A 96 -6.31 -4.70 -1.88
C LEU A 96 -7.54 -5.31 -2.54
N GLY A 97 -8.72 -4.82 -2.17
CA GLY A 97 -9.97 -5.34 -2.70
C GLY A 97 -11.21 -4.59 -2.25
N PHE A 98 -12.35 -5.25 -2.44
CA PHE A 98 -13.64 -4.82 -1.92
C PHE A 98 -14.12 -5.88 -0.95
N PHE A 99 -14.17 -5.51 0.33
CA PHE A 99 -14.51 -6.39 1.42
C PHE A 99 -15.65 -5.79 2.24
N ASP A 100 -16.48 -6.66 2.82
CA ASP A 100 -17.52 -6.23 3.75
C ASP A 100 -17.77 -7.22 4.89
N ALA A 101 -18.50 -6.75 5.90
CA ALA A 101 -18.87 -7.52 7.08
C ALA A 101 -19.83 -8.69 6.78
N ASP A 102 -20.53 -8.63 5.64
CA ASP A 102 -21.46 -9.66 5.17
C ASP A 102 -20.76 -10.84 4.47
N GLY A 103 -19.43 -10.75 4.31
CA GLY A 103 -18.59 -11.83 3.84
C GLY A 103 -18.10 -11.69 2.40
N LYS A 104 -18.33 -10.56 1.74
CA LYS A 104 -17.72 -10.26 0.44
C LYS A 104 -16.21 -10.26 0.57
N LYS A 105 -15.55 -11.06 -0.27
CA LYS A 105 -14.10 -11.17 -0.33
C LYS A 105 -13.58 -11.11 -1.75
N ASP A 106 -13.63 -9.91 -2.34
CA ASP A 106 -13.24 -9.64 -3.71
C ASP A 106 -11.84 -8.99 -3.76
N VAL A 107 -10.81 -9.84 -3.80
CA VAL A 107 -9.40 -9.40 -3.90
C VAL A 107 -9.10 -8.94 -5.32
N ARG A 108 -8.54 -7.73 -5.45
CA ARG A 108 -8.20 -7.09 -6.73
C ARG A 108 -6.69 -6.99 -6.97
N ALA A 109 -5.89 -6.91 -5.91
CA ALA A 109 -4.44 -6.88 -6.00
C ALA A 109 -3.79 -7.45 -4.74
N VAL A 110 -2.55 -7.92 -4.90
CA VAL A 110 -1.68 -8.41 -3.83
C VAL A 110 -0.55 -7.39 -3.62
N ILE A 111 -0.19 -7.15 -2.35
CA ILE A 111 0.94 -6.31 -1.96
C ILE A 111 2.04 -7.24 -1.44
N GLU A 112 3.21 -7.10 -2.03
CA GLU A 112 4.46 -7.73 -1.60
C GLU A 112 5.48 -6.61 -1.43
N LEU A 113 5.97 -6.44 -0.20
CA LEU A 113 7.01 -5.48 0.11
C LEU A 113 8.38 -6.07 -0.22
N LYS A 114 9.34 -5.14 -0.39
CA LYS A 114 10.76 -5.44 -0.54
C LYS A 114 11.56 -4.35 0.18
N GLY A 115 12.77 -4.69 0.62
CA GLY A 115 13.72 -3.71 1.15
C GLY A 115 13.96 -2.53 0.19
N ALA A 116 14.28 -1.36 0.74
CA ALA A 116 14.31 -0.09 0.00
C ALA A 116 15.29 -0.04 -1.20
N LYS A 117 16.31 -0.90 -1.22
CA LYS A 117 17.32 -0.99 -2.30
C LYS A 117 17.04 -2.12 -3.29
N VAL A 118 15.99 -2.91 -3.08
CA VAL A 118 15.65 -4.02 -3.97
C VAL A 118 14.99 -3.47 -5.22
N SER A 119 15.57 -3.80 -6.37
CA SER A 119 14.99 -3.44 -7.67
C SER A 119 13.74 -4.26 -7.96
N LEU A 120 12.58 -3.61 -8.04
CA LEU A 120 11.30 -4.28 -8.36
C LEU A 120 11.19 -4.73 -9.83
N ASP A 121 11.98 -4.13 -10.73
CA ASP A 121 11.97 -4.46 -12.16
C ASP A 121 12.72 -5.75 -12.51
N VAL A 122 13.50 -6.29 -11.56
CA VAL A 122 14.21 -7.55 -11.74
C VAL A 122 13.32 -8.68 -11.27
N ARG A 123 13.31 -9.81 -12.00
CA ARG A 123 12.61 -11.01 -11.57
C ARG A 123 13.10 -11.41 -10.18
N GLN A 124 12.21 -11.30 -9.20
CA GLN A 124 12.49 -11.77 -7.85
C GLN A 124 12.40 -13.30 -7.85
N ALA A 125 13.40 -13.97 -7.28
CA ALA A 125 13.23 -15.36 -6.91
C ALA A 125 12.17 -15.39 -5.79
N ILE A 126 11.17 -16.26 -5.92
CA ILE A 126 10.22 -16.49 -4.82
C ILE A 126 11.06 -17.01 -3.66
N GLN A 127 11.16 -16.21 -2.60
CA GLN A 127 11.85 -16.64 -1.40
C GLN A 127 10.88 -17.58 -0.69
N GLU A 128 11.14 -18.89 -0.75
CA GLU A 128 10.47 -19.86 0.10
C GLU A 128 10.78 -19.46 1.55
N ARG A 129 9.85 -18.76 2.20
CA ARG A 129 9.90 -18.55 3.64
C ARG A 129 9.63 -19.92 4.28
N LEU A 130 10.71 -20.62 4.65
CA LEU A 130 10.71 -21.88 5.40
C LEU A 130 10.04 -21.72 6.76
#